data_AF-A0A5A7QLM1-F1
#
_entry.id   AF-A0A5A7QLM1-F1
#
_cell.length_a   1.000
_cell.length_b   1.000
_cell.length_c   1.000
_cell.angle_alpha   90.00
_cell.angle_beta   90.00
_cell.angle_gamma   90.00
#
_symmetry.space_group_name_H-M   'P 1'
#
loop_
_entity.id
_entity.type
_entity.pdbx_description
1 polymer ?
#
loop_
_entity_poly.entity_id
_entity_poly.type
_entity_poly.pdbx_seq_one_letter_code
_entity_poly.pdbx_strand_id
1 'polypeptide(L)'
;MEVGKLVVEKVFGKSTLTRCFSKYPLKFISPNKVGPSQITDAVWIYTITYGGGIVSGDSIAFEVTVGDGCTAVLTTQSSTKVYKSVGSKCSQQKLEVID
;
A
#
# COMPACT_ATOMS: atom_id res chain seq x y z
N MET A 1 -13.44 3.78 -8.01
CA MET A 1 -12.35 4.57 -8.64
C MET A 1 -11.10 4.23 -7.87
N GLU A 2 -10.05 3.74 -8.53
CA GLU A 2 -8.81 3.32 -7.87
C GLU A 2 -8.12 4.53 -7.21
N VAL A 3 -7.79 4.42 -5.92
CA VAL A 3 -7.16 5.50 -5.15
C VAL A 3 -5.69 5.23 -4.85
N GLY A 4 -5.14 4.09 -5.30
CA GLY A 4 -3.70 3.85 -5.28
C GLY A 4 -3.26 2.66 -6.14
N LYS A 5 -2.01 2.71 -6.60
CA LYS A 5 -1.37 1.65 -7.39
C LYS A 5 0.10 1.50 -7.01
N LEU A 6 0.52 0.27 -6.79
CA LEU A 6 1.91 -0.11 -6.53
C LEU A 6 2.33 -1.16 -7.56
N VAL A 7 3.53 -1.00 -8.12
CA VAL A 7 4.12 -2.00 -9.03
C VAL A 7 5.55 -2.25 -8.59
N VAL A 8 5.86 -3.51 -8.29
CA VAL A 8 7.20 -3.98 -7.95
C VAL A 8 7.69 -4.87 -9.07
N GLU A 9 8.80 -4.47 -9.70
CA GLU A 9 9.42 -5.18 -10.82
C GLU A 9 10.88 -5.50 -10.53
N LYS A 10 11.42 -6.49 -11.27
CA LYS A 10 12.82 -6.86 -11.19
C LYS A 10 13.63 -5.88 -12.02
N VAL A 11 14.39 -5.02 -11.35
CA VAL A 11 15.27 -4.04 -12.00
C VAL A 11 16.70 -4.35 -11.59
N PHE A 12 17.56 -4.62 -12.59
CA PHE A 12 18.96 -5.04 -12.37
C PHE A 12 19.13 -6.19 -11.36
N GLY A 13 18.22 -7.17 -11.42
CA GLY A 13 18.25 -8.34 -10.55
C GLY A 13 17.74 -8.10 -9.12
N LYS A 14 17.11 -6.95 -8.83
CA LYS A 14 16.51 -6.65 -7.52
C LYS A 14 15.07 -6.19 -7.63
N SER A 15 14.27 -6.53 -6.63
CA SER A 15 12.90 -6.05 -6.42
C SER A 15 12.93 -4.54 -6.26
N THR A 16 12.21 -3.83 -7.11
CA THR A 16 12.21 -2.37 -7.16
C THR A 16 10.81 -1.84 -7.32
N LEU A 17 10.43 -0.84 -6.52
CA LEU A 17 9.15 -0.14 -6.68
C LEU A 17 9.22 0.79 -7.89
N THR A 18 8.68 0.36 -9.03
CA THR A 18 8.73 1.11 -10.29
C THR A 18 7.52 2.02 -10.47
N ARG A 19 6.41 1.73 -9.78
CA ARG A 19 5.24 2.61 -9.73
C ARG A 19 4.74 2.76 -8.30
N CYS A 20 4.52 4.00 -7.90
CA CYS A 20 3.92 4.36 -6.61
C CYS A 20 2.97 5.53 -6.82
N PHE A 21 1.67 5.24 -6.78
CA PHE A 21 0.62 6.23 -6.98
C PHE A 21 -0.38 6.14 -5.84
N SER A 22 -0.80 7.28 -5.29
CA SER A 22 -1.90 7.33 -4.34
C SER A 22 -2.64 8.66 -4.45
N LYS A 23 -3.93 8.65 -4.08
CA LYS A 23 -4.76 9.84 -3.89
C LYS A 23 -5.25 9.89 -2.45
N TYR A 24 -5.53 11.11 -1.97
CA TYR A 24 -6.16 11.31 -0.66
C TYR A 24 -7.42 10.42 -0.53
N PRO A 25 -7.62 9.74 0.62
CA PRO A 25 -6.86 9.84 1.87
C PRO A 25 -5.63 8.90 1.98
N LEU A 26 -5.32 8.12 0.95
CA LEU A 26 -4.25 7.12 0.94
C LEU A 26 -2.87 7.72 0.62
N LYS A 27 -1.84 7.22 1.31
CA LYS A 27 -0.43 7.45 0.98
C LYS A 27 0.38 6.18 1.14
N PHE A 28 1.37 6.02 0.28
CA PHE A 28 2.41 5.00 0.41
C PHE A 28 3.75 5.64 0.78
N ILE A 29 4.48 5.01 1.69
CA ILE A 29 5.85 5.37 2.03
C ILE A 29 6.73 4.15 1.80
N SER A 30 7.78 4.31 1.00
CA SER A 30 8.74 3.25 0.66
C SER A 30 10.15 3.65 1.06
N PRO A 31 10.64 3.25 2.24
CA PRO A 31 12.02 3.51 2.63
C PRO A 31 13.04 2.68 1.82
N ASN A 32 14.17 3.30 1.47
CA ASN A 32 15.22 2.67 0.65
C ASN A 32 16.28 1.89 1.46
N LYS A 33 16.20 1.89 2.79
CA LYS A 33 17.22 1.31 3.69
C LYS A 33 16.58 0.46 4.79
N VAL A 34 15.88 -0.60 4.37
CA VAL A 34 15.15 -1.50 5.29
C VAL A 34 16.00 -2.66 5.80
N GLY A 35 17.16 -2.89 5.18
CA GLY A 35 18.13 -3.91 5.56
C GLY A 35 19.41 -3.81 4.71
N PRO A 36 20.42 -4.65 4.98
CA PRO A 36 21.62 -4.73 4.16
C PRO A 36 21.28 -5.15 2.72
N SER A 37 21.66 -4.33 1.73
CA SER A 37 21.26 -4.54 0.33
C SER A 37 21.84 -5.81 -0.32
N GLN A 38 22.84 -6.43 0.30
CA GLN A 38 23.43 -7.70 -0.12
C GLN A 38 22.58 -8.92 0.33
N ILE A 39 21.76 -8.74 1.35
CA ILE A 39 20.99 -9.82 2.00
C ILE A 39 19.49 -9.65 1.73
N THR A 40 19.02 -8.40 1.70
CA THR A 40 17.60 -8.07 1.56
C THR A 40 17.25 -7.68 0.12
N ASP A 41 16.58 -8.59 -0.60
CA ASP A 41 15.94 -8.32 -1.89
C ASP A 41 14.42 -8.19 -1.70
N ALA A 42 13.98 -7.12 -1.02
CA ALA A 42 12.57 -6.84 -0.80
C ALA A 42 12.29 -5.33 -0.76
N VAL A 43 11.14 -4.93 -1.30
CA VAL A 43 10.62 -3.55 -1.22
C VAL A 43 9.70 -3.44 -0.01
N TRP A 44 10.02 -2.55 0.94
CA TRP A 44 9.17 -2.30 2.10
C TRP A 44 8.24 -1.12 1.84
N ILE A 45 6.94 -1.30 2.06
CA ILE A 45 5.91 -0.32 1.75
C ILE A 45 4.99 -0.17 2.95
N TYR A 46 4.90 1.05 3.47
CA TYR A 46 3.94 1.43 4.49
C TYR A 46 2.70 2.06 3.83
N THR A 47 1.55 1.43 4.00
CA THR A 47 0.25 1.99 3.65
C THR A 47 -0.26 2.83 4.81
N ILE A 48 -0.53 4.11 4.57
CA ILE A 48 -1.06 5.02 5.58
C ILE A 48 -2.28 5.78 5.04
N THR A 49 -3.18 6.15 5.95
CA THR A 49 -4.26 7.08 5.68
C THR A 49 -3.94 8.41 6.37
N TYR A 50 -4.12 9.54 5.71
CA TYR A 50 -3.81 10.86 6.29
C TYR A 50 -4.66 11.23 7.53
N GLY A 51 -5.77 10.52 7.78
CA GLY A 51 -6.60 10.67 8.97
C GLY A 51 -6.23 9.71 10.11
N GLY A 52 -6.85 9.89 11.28
CA GLY A 52 -6.72 8.98 12.42
C GLY A 52 -7.43 7.63 12.26
N GLY A 53 -7.97 7.34 11.07
CA GLY A 53 -8.77 6.15 10.74
C GLY A 53 -9.70 6.41 9.57
N ILE A 54 -10.53 5.42 9.27
CA ILE A 54 -11.55 5.43 8.21
C ILE A 54 -12.88 5.94 8.79
N VAL A 55 -13.48 6.95 8.17
CA VAL A 55 -14.75 7.55 8.59
C VAL A 55 -15.91 7.19 7.66
N SER A 56 -17.13 7.50 8.09
CA SER A 56 -18.38 7.15 7.40
C SER A 56 -18.40 7.58 5.93
N GLY A 57 -18.45 6.60 5.02
CA GLY A 57 -18.50 6.81 3.57
C GLY A 57 -17.15 6.78 2.85
N ASP A 58 -16.04 6.63 3.58
CA ASP A 58 -14.73 6.47 2.97
C ASP A 58 -14.65 5.16 2.16
N SER A 59 -14.08 5.25 0.96
CA SER A 59 -13.80 4.11 0.11
C SER A 59 -12.37 4.17 -0.36
N ILE A 60 -11.55 3.26 0.17
CA ILE A 60 -10.14 3.13 -0.19
C ILE A 60 -9.98 1.82 -0.95
N ALA A 61 -9.39 1.88 -2.13
CA ALA A 61 -9.12 0.73 -2.98
C ALA A 61 -7.79 0.95 -3.69
N PHE A 62 -6.89 -0.02 -3.56
CA PHE A 62 -5.61 0.03 -4.26
C PHE A 62 -5.15 -1.34 -4.72
N GLU A 63 -4.36 -1.31 -5.78
CA GLU A 63 -3.80 -2.49 -6.42
C GLU A 63 -2.29 -2.57 -6.14
N VAL A 64 -1.81 -3.80 -5.95
CA VAL A 64 -0.39 -4.12 -5.84
C VAL A 64 -0.06 -5.18 -6.88
N THR A 65 0.81 -4.84 -7.83
CA THR A 65 1.40 -5.81 -8.76
C THR A 65 2.79 -6.19 -8.27
N VAL A 66 3.06 -7.48 -8.11
CA VAL A 66 4.38 -7.99 -7.75
C VAL A 66 4.87 -8.90 -8.87
N GLY A 67 5.87 -8.45 -9.61
CA GLY A 67 6.44 -9.22 -10.73
C GLY A 67 7.14 -10.50 -10.28
N ASP A 68 7.36 -11.40 -11.24
CA ASP A 68 8.01 -12.69 -11.00
C ASP A 68 9.39 -12.54 -10.33
N GLY A 69 9.63 -13.36 -9.32
CA GLY A 69 10.87 -13.33 -8.51
C GLY A 69 11.10 -12.04 -7.72
N CYS A 70 10.11 -11.17 -7.56
CA CYS A 70 10.16 -10.00 -6.68
C CYS A 70 9.54 -10.28 -5.31
N THR A 71 10.04 -9.55 -4.31
CA THR A 71 9.45 -9.55 -2.96
C THR A 71 9.02 -8.15 -2.58
N ALA A 72 7.77 -8.02 -2.12
CA ALA A 72 7.23 -6.81 -1.55
C ALA A 72 6.70 -7.09 -0.13
N VAL A 73 7.01 -6.20 0.81
CA VAL A 73 6.46 -6.21 2.17
C VAL A 73 5.51 -5.04 2.28
N LEU A 74 4.22 -5.33 2.35
CA LEU A 74 3.19 -4.33 2.58
C LEU A 74 2.77 -4.34 4.06
N THR A 75 2.88 -3.20 4.73
CA THR A 75 2.52 -3.08 6.14
C THR A 75 1.85 -1.74 6.45
N THR A 76 1.25 -1.62 7.62
CA THR A 76 0.63 -0.39 8.12
C THR A 76 1.47 0.20 9.24
N GLN A 77 1.51 1.54 9.36
CA GLN A 77 2.18 2.19 10.50
C GLN A 77 1.54 1.83 11.86
N SER A 78 0.23 1.58 11.86
CA SER A 78 -0.55 1.24 13.05
C SER A 78 -1.86 0.56 12.66
N SER A 79 -2.61 0.07 13.64
CA SER A 79 -3.96 -0.45 13.42
C SER A 79 -4.87 0.62 12.81
N THR A 80 -5.59 0.24 11.76
CA THR A 80 -6.60 1.10 11.15
C THR A 80 -7.79 1.25 12.09
N LYS A 81 -8.09 2.47 12.54
CA LYS A 81 -9.30 2.74 13.32
C LYS A 81 -10.48 2.89 12.38
N VAL A 82 -11.61 2.29 12.72
CA VAL A 82 -12.87 2.42 11.96
C VAL A 82 -13.87 3.15 12.83
N TYR A 83 -14.32 4.32 12.39
CA TYR A 83 -15.31 5.12 13.10
C TYR A 83 -16.73 4.68 12.76
N LYS A 84 -17.70 5.02 13.63
CA LYS A 84 -19.12 4.67 13.43
C LYS A 84 -19.63 5.23 12.09
N SER A 85 -20.29 4.36 11.32
CA SER A 85 -21.05 4.77 10.14
C SER A 85 -22.24 5.65 10.53
N VAL A 86 -22.63 6.54 9.61
CA VAL A 86 -23.78 7.44 9.77
C VAL A 86 -24.80 7.15 8.66
N GLY A 87 -26.05 6.89 9.05
CA GLY A 87 -27.10 6.49 8.11
C GLY A 87 -26.79 5.16 7.44
N SER A 88 -26.98 5.08 6.13
CA SER A 88 -26.72 3.89 5.31
C SER A 88 -25.32 3.88 4.68
N LYS A 89 -24.42 4.79 5.07
CA LYS A 89 -23.07 4.87 4.51
C LYS A 89 -22.20 3.71 4.99
N CYS A 90 -21.47 3.11 4.06
CA CYS A 90 -20.46 2.09 4.34
C CYS A 90 -19.07 2.69 4.21
N SER A 91 -18.16 2.28 5.08
CA SER A 91 -16.74 2.57 5.00
C SER A 91 -16.01 1.30 4.61
N GLN A 92 -15.10 1.37 3.64
CA GLN A 92 -14.43 0.18 3.10
C GLN A 92 -12.97 0.44 2.73
N GLN A 93 -12.17 -0.61 2.87
CA GLN A 93 -10.80 -0.69 2.38
C GLN A 93 -10.62 -1.99 1.61
N LYS A 94 -10.24 -1.91 0.33
CA LYS A 94 -9.94 -3.04 -0.54
C LYS A 94 -8.47 -3.01 -0.96
N LEU A 95 -7.80 -4.14 -0.78
CA LEU A 95 -6.49 -4.43 -1.37
C LEU A 95 -6.70 -5.53 -2.42
N GLU A 96 -6.14 -5.32 -3.60
CA GLU A 96 -6.09 -6.31 -4.67
C GLU A 96 -4.63 -6.59 -5.02
N VAL A 97 -4.23 -7.86 -4.99
CA VAL A 97 -2.89 -8.30 -5.34
C VAL A 97 -2.96 -8.98 -6.69
N ILE A 98 -2.08 -8.58 -7.59
CA ILE A 98 -1.92 -9.16 -8.93
C ILE A 98 -0.50 -9.72 -9.00
N ASP A 99 -0.42 -11.02 -9.24
CA ASP A 99 0.76 -11.84 -9.41
C ASP A 99 0.99 -12.26 -10.87
#